data_AF-A0A356Z4Y6-F1
#
_entry.id   AF-A0A356Z4Y6-F1
#
_cell.length_a   1.000
_cell.length_b   1.000
_cell.length_c   1.000
_cell.angle_alpha   90.00
_cell.angle_beta   90.00
_cell.angle_gamma   90.00
#
_symmetry.space_group_name_H-M   'P 1'
#
loop_
_entity.id
_entity.type
_entity.pdbx_description
1 polymer ?
#
loop_
_entity_poly.entity_id
_entity_poly.type
_entity_poly.pdbx_seq_one_letter_code
_entity_poly.pdbx_strand_id
1 'polypeptide(L)'
;MLAIFGSGAGAENAGIYSMPLVKILIVVLAVFIFLKFCGWAKKFQLSGGLKKLVFILTGVGLVGFNIAYSIGNGAIHAGKGWGSASVALLASLIWVFVFAFALMAQTKAE
;
A
#
# COMPACT_ATOMS: atom_id res chain seq x y z
N MET A 1 4.34 8.28 14.12
CA MET A 1 5.52 7.46 13.76
C MET A 1 5.23 6.79 12.43
N LEU A 2 6.08 6.93 11.41
CA LEU A 2 5.90 6.19 10.15
C LEU A 2 6.15 4.70 10.44
N ALA A 3 5.14 3.88 10.20
CA ALA A 3 5.19 2.43 10.31
C ALA A 3 6.01 1.83 9.14
N ILE A 4 7.23 1.35 9.39
CA ILE A 4 8.13 0.72 8.40
C ILE A 4 8.21 -0.80 8.62
N PHE A 5 7.55 -1.62 7.81
CA PHE A 5 7.49 -3.07 8.02
C PHE A 5 8.89 -3.69 8.16
N GLY A 6 9.09 -4.49 9.21
CA GLY A 6 10.36 -5.20 9.42
C GLY A 6 11.53 -4.32 9.88
N SER A 7 11.29 -3.15 10.47
CA SER A 7 12.32 -2.19 10.93
C SER A 7 13.29 -2.67 12.03
N GLY A 8 13.37 -3.98 12.28
CA GLY A 8 14.31 -4.63 13.19
C GLY A 8 14.90 -5.94 12.66
N ALA A 9 14.58 -6.36 11.44
CA ALA A 9 15.12 -7.57 10.85
C ALA A 9 16.43 -7.25 10.09
N GLY A 10 17.55 -7.74 10.62
CA GLY A 10 18.86 -7.64 10.00
C GLY A 10 18.86 -8.17 8.56
N ALA A 11 19.52 -7.43 7.68
CA ALA A 11 19.61 -7.73 6.26
C ALA A 11 20.59 -8.89 6.00
N GLU A 12 20.14 -10.12 6.20
CA GLU A 12 20.91 -11.32 5.86
C GLU A 12 20.45 -11.86 4.50
N ASN A 13 20.88 -11.21 3.40
CA ASN A 13 20.84 -11.83 2.07
C ASN A 13 21.84 -11.13 1.14
N ALA A 14 22.97 -11.79 0.86
CA ALA A 14 23.98 -11.36 -0.10
C ALA A 14 23.56 -11.72 -1.55
N GLY A 15 22.52 -11.06 -2.08
CA GLY A 15 22.04 -11.24 -3.44
C GLY A 15 21.74 -9.93 -4.16
N ILE A 16 21.35 -9.97 -5.44
CA ILE A 16 21.09 -8.77 -6.26
C ILE A 16 20.11 -7.76 -5.62
N TYR A 17 19.17 -8.25 -4.81
CA TYR A 17 18.19 -7.44 -4.09
C TYR A 17 18.76 -6.62 -2.92
N SER A 18 20.01 -6.88 -2.49
CA SER A 18 20.70 -6.07 -1.48
C SER A 18 21.37 -4.83 -2.08
N MET A 19 21.61 -4.80 -3.40
CA MET A 19 22.26 -3.70 -4.11
C MET A 19 21.38 -2.43 -4.10
N PRO A 20 21.88 -1.27 -3.62
CA PRO A 20 21.09 -0.03 -3.55
C PRO A 20 20.50 0.40 -4.89
N LEU A 21 21.23 0.22 -5.99
CA LEU A 21 20.77 0.58 -7.33
C LEU A 21 19.55 -0.26 -7.75
N VAL A 22 19.57 -1.56 -7.47
CA VAL A 22 18.46 -2.46 -7.81
C VAL A 22 17.21 -2.10 -7.01
N LYS A 23 17.37 -1.75 -5.72
CA LYS A 23 16.25 -1.26 -4.88
C LYS A 23 15.63 0.02 -5.48
N ILE A 24 16.47 0.98 -5.88
CA ILE A 24 16.00 2.21 -6.52
C ILE A 24 15.25 1.89 -7.82
N LEU A 25 15.80 1.01 -8.67
CA LEU A 25 15.16 0.61 -9.92
C LEU A 25 13.79 -0.06 -9.70
N ILE A 26 13.67 -0.93 -8.69
CA ILE A 26 12.40 -1.56 -8.32
C ILE A 26 11.37 -0.51 -7.89
N VAL A 27 11.78 0.47 -7.07
CA VAL A 27 10.89 1.56 -6.63
C VAL A 27 10.46 2.42 -7.83
N VAL A 28 11.38 2.80 -8.70
CA VAL A 28 11.07 3.57 -9.92
C VAL A 28 10.10 2.81 -10.82
N LEU A 29 10.32 1.52 -11.01
CA LEU A 29 9.42 0.66 -11.80
C LEU A 29 8.03 0.57 -11.17
N ALA A 30 7.94 0.38 -9.85
CA ALA A 30 6.65 0.34 -9.15
C ALA A 30 5.89 1.67 -9.29
N VAL A 31 6.57 2.80 -9.14
CA VAL A 31 5.98 4.14 -9.35
C VAL A 31 5.51 4.29 -10.80
N PHE A 32 6.32 3.88 -11.77
CA PHE A 32 5.96 3.94 -13.19
C PHE A 32 4.67 3.16 -13.49
N ILE A 33 4.56 1.91 -13.00
CA ILE A 33 3.36 1.07 -13.14
C ILE A 33 2.16 1.75 -12.48
N PHE A 34 2.34 2.29 -11.27
CA PHE A 34 1.28 2.99 -10.55
C PHE A 34 0.77 4.22 -11.31
N LEU A 35 1.66 5.02 -11.91
CA LEU A 35 1.27 6.17 -12.74
C LEU A 35 0.48 5.73 -13.97
N LYS A 36 0.86 4.61 -14.61
CA LYS A 36 0.11 4.04 -15.74
C LYS A 36 -1.29 3.57 -15.32
N PHE A 37 -1.39 2.94 -14.14
CA PHE A 37 -2.68 2.59 -13.54
C PHE A 37 -3.54 3.84 -13.28
N CYS A 38 -3.00 4.88 -12.67
CA CYS A 38 -3.71 6.13 -12.43
C CYS A 38 -4.18 6.79 -13.75
N GLY A 39 -3.33 6.79 -14.78
CA GLY A 39 -3.70 7.28 -16.11
C GLY A 39 -4.83 6.49 -16.75
N TRP A 40 -4.86 5.17 -16.56
CA TRP A 40 -5.96 4.30 -16.98
C TRP A 40 -7.25 4.57 -16.18
N ALA A 41 -7.15 4.75 -14.86
CA ALA A 41 -8.30 5.01 -13.99
C ALA A 41 -9.08 6.27 -14.37
N LYS A 42 -8.39 7.31 -14.89
CA LYS A 42 -9.03 8.54 -15.39
C LYS A 42 -10.07 8.33 -16.49
N LYS A 43 -10.05 7.20 -17.19
CA LYS A 43 -11.01 6.87 -18.25
C LYS A 43 -12.37 6.44 -17.71
N PHE A 44 -12.48 6.17 -16.42
CA PHE A 44 -13.72 5.75 -15.78
C PHE A 44 -14.43 6.92 -15.13
N GLN A 45 -15.75 6.80 -14.96
CA GLN A 45 -16.55 7.75 -14.22
C GLN A 45 -17.25 7.06 -13.04
N LEU A 46 -17.09 7.61 -11.85
CA LEU A 46 -17.74 7.15 -10.61
C LEU A 46 -18.74 8.20 -10.12
N SER A 47 -19.78 7.76 -9.42
CA SER A 47 -20.70 8.68 -8.74
C SER A 47 -19.98 9.44 -7.62
N GLY A 48 -20.41 10.66 -7.33
CA GLY A 48 -19.87 11.46 -6.23
C GLY A 48 -20.03 10.74 -4.88
N GLY A 49 -21.17 10.07 -4.67
CA GLY A 49 -21.44 9.26 -3.48
C GLY A 49 -20.45 8.12 -3.26
N LEU A 50 -20.15 7.34 -4.29
CA LEU A 50 -19.20 6.23 -4.18
C LEU A 50 -17.78 6.72 -3.88
N LYS A 51 -17.35 7.82 -4.50
CA LYS A 51 -16.05 8.44 -4.18
C LYS A 51 -15.96 8.88 -2.73
N LYS A 52 -17.00 9.57 -2.21
CA LYS A 52 -17.07 9.97 -0.80
C LYS A 52 -16.95 8.77 0.13
N LEU A 53 -17.66 7.68 -0.17
CA LEU A 53 -17.57 6.44 0.60
C LEU A 53 -16.14 5.90 0.63
N VAL A 54 -15.47 5.79 -0.52
CA VAL A 54 -14.08 5.30 -0.57
C VAL A 54 -13.14 6.21 0.23
N PHE A 55 -13.33 7.52 0.19
CA PHE A 55 -12.51 8.46 0.98
C PHE A 55 -12.73 8.32 2.49
N ILE A 56 -13.97 8.17 2.93
CA ILE A 56 -14.29 7.90 4.35
C ILE A 56 -13.69 6.57 4.79
N LEU A 57 -13.91 5.51 3.99
CA LEU A 57 -13.36 4.18 4.26
C LEU A 57 -11.83 4.20 4.28
N THR A 58 -11.18 5.08 3.52
CA THR A 58 -9.72 5.25 3.57
C THR A 58 -9.26 5.91 4.86
N GLY A 59 -10.00 6.89 5.37
CA GLY A 59 -9.75 7.48 6.69
C GLY A 59 -9.87 6.44 7.81
N VAL A 60 -10.93 5.62 7.78
CA VAL A 60 -11.11 4.51 8.74
C VAL A 60 -10.04 3.43 8.55
N GLY A 61 -9.75 3.08 7.30
CA GLY A 61 -8.75 2.11 6.90
C GLY A 61 -7.35 2.49 7.40
N LEU A 62 -6.99 3.77 7.39
CA LEU A 62 -5.73 4.26 7.97
C LEU A 62 -5.56 3.83 9.42
N VAL A 63 -6.61 3.93 10.25
CA VAL A 63 -6.57 3.48 11.64
C VAL A 63 -6.43 1.95 11.70
N GLY A 64 -7.24 1.22 10.94
CA GLY A 64 -7.20 -0.25 10.88
C GLY A 64 -5.84 -0.80 10.43
N PHE A 65 -5.25 -0.23 9.38
CA PHE A 65 -3.94 -0.63 8.87
C PHE A 65 -2.82 -0.32 9.87
N ASN A 66 -2.88 0.79 10.61
CA ASN A 66 -1.91 1.06 11.67
C ASN A 66 -1.99 0.04 12.81
N ILE A 67 -3.20 -0.38 13.19
CA ILE A 67 -3.39 -1.44 14.20
C ILE A 67 -2.85 -2.77 13.66
N ALA A 68 -3.25 -3.18 12.45
CA ALA A 68 -2.78 -4.42 11.82
C ALA A 68 -1.25 -4.44 11.69
N TYR A 69 -0.66 -3.30 11.38
CA TYR A 69 0.77 -3.10 11.33
C TYR A 69 1.44 -3.28 12.70
N SER A 70 0.89 -2.68 13.76
CA SER A 70 1.41 -2.83 15.13
C SER A 70 1.40 -4.30 15.56
N ILE A 71 0.32 -5.03 15.23
CA ILE A 71 0.20 -6.47 15.50
C ILE A 71 1.23 -7.26 14.68
N GLY A 72 1.39 -6.94 13.39
CA GLY A 72 2.36 -7.57 12.49
C GLY A 72 3.79 -7.44 13.00
N ASN A 73 4.21 -6.24 13.38
CA ASN A 73 5.52 -6.01 13.98
C ASN A 73 5.68 -6.71 15.33
N GLY A 74 4.65 -6.70 16.18
CA GLY A 74 4.66 -7.45 17.43
C GLY A 74 4.88 -8.94 17.23
N ALA A 75 4.26 -9.53 16.20
CA ALA A 75 4.45 -10.94 15.85
C ALA A 75 5.87 -11.23 15.35
N ILE A 76 6.46 -10.34 14.52
CA ILE A 76 7.85 -10.46 14.06
C ILE A 76 8.81 -10.43 15.26
N HIS A 77 8.67 -9.45 16.16
CA HIS A 77 9.53 -9.34 17.34
C HIS A 77 9.37 -10.53 18.30
N ALA A 78 8.18 -11.13 18.37
CA ALA A 78 7.93 -12.31 19.17
C ALA A 78 8.37 -13.64 18.50
N GLY A 79 9.03 -13.59 17.34
CA GLY A 79 9.47 -14.78 16.61
C GLY A 79 8.33 -15.61 16.00
N LYS A 80 7.11 -15.08 15.95
CA LYS A 80 5.90 -15.75 15.40
C LYS A 80 5.82 -15.67 13.86
N GLY A 81 6.86 -15.13 13.22
CA GLY A 81 7.00 -15.07 11.77
C GLY A 81 6.35 -13.86 11.12
N TRP A 82 6.42 -13.82 9.79
CA TRP A 82 6.08 -12.66 8.96
C TRP A 82 4.65 -12.67 8.40
N GLY A 83 3.87 -13.73 8.65
CA GLY A 83 2.57 -13.94 7.99
C GLY A 83 1.59 -12.78 8.19
N SER A 84 1.38 -12.33 9.43
CA SER A 84 0.48 -11.22 9.74
C SER A 84 0.95 -9.88 9.17
N ALA A 85 2.26 -9.63 9.18
CA ALA A 85 2.85 -8.43 8.59
C ALA A 85 2.69 -8.42 7.06
N SER A 86 2.93 -9.54 6.38
CA SER A 86 2.77 -9.67 4.93
C SER A 86 1.31 -9.51 4.49
N VAL A 87 0.36 -10.05 5.26
CA VAL A 87 -1.08 -9.86 4.99
C VAL A 87 -1.48 -8.39 5.15
N ALA A 88 -1.04 -7.74 6.23
CA ALA A 88 -1.31 -6.31 6.44
C ALA A 88 -0.71 -5.44 5.31
N LEU A 89 0.53 -5.74 4.90
CA LEU A 89 1.19 -5.07 3.78
C LEU A 89 0.38 -5.25 2.49
N LEU A 90 0.02 -6.50 2.13
CA LEU A 90 -0.70 -6.79 0.90
C LEU A 90 -2.09 -6.14 0.88
N ALA A 91 -2.83 -6.22 1.99
CA ALA A 91 -4.14 -5.59 2.12
C ALA A 91 -4.05 -4.06 1.96
N SER A 92 -3.04 -3.42 2.57
CA SER A 92 -2.82 -1.99 2.42
C SER A 92 -2.44 -1.60 0.98
N LEU A 93 -1.64 -2.43 0.30
CA LEU A 93 -1.25 -2.21 -1.09
C LEU A 93 -2.48 -2.26 -2.01
N ILE A 94 -3.32 -3.28 -1.85
CA ILE A 94 -4.59 -3.41 -2.60
C ILE A 94 -5.48 -2.20 -2.34
N TRP A 95 -5.60 -1.75 -1.08
CA TRP A 95 -6.41 -0.59 -0.74
C TRP A 95 -5.90 0.70 -1.39
N VAL A 96 -4.58 0.89 -1.49
CA VAL A 96 -3.98 2.03 -2.20
C VAL A 96 -4.43 2.07 -3.66
N PHE A 97 -4.53 0.92 -4.35
CA PHE A 97 -5.06 0.86 -5.72
C PHE A 97 -6.54 1.23 -5.79
N VAL A 98 -7.36 0.74 -4.85
CA VAL A 98 -8.80 1.09 -4.77
C VAL A 98 -8.99 2.59 -4.55
N PHE A 99 -8.26 3.17 -3.59
CA PHE A 99 -8.30 4.60 -3.30
C PHE A 99 -7.81 5.43 -4.49
N ALA A 100 -6.67 5.06 -5.09
CA ALA A 100 -6.14 5.76 -6.26
C ALA A 100 -7.09 5.70 -7.46
N PHE A 101 -7.78 4.57 -7.66
CA PHE A 101 -8.81 4.46 -8.69
C PHE A 101 -9.96 5.43 -8.43
N ALA A 102 -10.49 5.45 -7.21
CA ALA A 102 -11.58 6.36 -6.84
C ALA A 102 -11.19 7.84 -6.93
N LEU A 103 -9.93 8.16 -6.60
CA LEU A 103 -9.38 9.51 -6.68
C LEU A 103 -9.21 9.97 -8.13
N MET A 104 -8.72 9.08 -9.01
CA MET A 104 -8.36 9.43 -10.38
C MET A 104 -9.50 9.31 -11.39
N ALA A 105 -10.48 8.44 -11.15
CA ALA A 105 -11.68 8.36 -11.97
C ALA A 105 -12.38 9.73 -12.02
N GLN A 106 -13.04 10.07 -13.12
CA GLN A 106 -13.83 11.29 -13.20
C GLN A 106 -15.09 11.18 -12.33
N THR A 107 -15.61 12.30 -11.85
CA THR A 107 -16.91 12.33 -11.18
C THR A 107 -17.98 12.46 -12.25
N LYS A 108 -18.97 11.56 -12.25
CA LYS A 108 -20.16 11.72 -13.10
C LYS A 108 -20.83 13.04 -12.75
N ALA A 109 -21.16 13.85 -13.76
CA ALA A 109 -22.07 14.97 -13.57
C ALA A 109 -23.44 14.38 -13.19
N GLU A 110 -23.86 14.63 -11.96
CA GLU A 110 -25.21 14.30 -11.48
C GLU A 110 -26.25 15.23 -12.10
#